data_AF-A0A6L9KTI2-F1
#
_entry.id   AF-A0A6L9KTI2-F1
#
_cell.length_a   1.000
_cell.length_b   1.000
_cell.length_c   1.000
_cell.angle_alpha   90.00
_cell.angle_beta   90.00
_cell.angle_gamma   90.00
#
_symmetry.space_group_name_H-M   'P 1'
#
loop_
_entity.id
_entity.type
_entity.pdbx_description
1 polymer ?
#
loop_
_entity_poly.entity_id
_entity_poly.type
_entity_poly.pdbx_seq_one_letter_code
_entity_poly.pdbx_strand_id
1 'polypeptide(L)'
;MQIKDTFIGSGNRPFIIAEVAQSHEGSLGLAFSFIDVAKECGADAIKFQTHIASEESTPAEPWRVRFSRQDASRYDYWKRMEFTLDQWHELKVYADSRDIVFLSSPFSVQACQWLEEIGMPAWKIASGEVHNTQVLQ
;
A
#
# COMPACT_ATOMS: atom_id res chain seq x y z
N MET A 1 -19.76 3.12 -8.45
CA MET A 1 -18.48 3.81 -8.75
C MET A 1 -17.72 2.99 -9.79
N GLN A 2 -16.63 3.51 -10.34
CA GLN A 2 -15.80 2.80 -11.32
C GLN A 2 -14.32 2.93 -10.93
N ILE A 3 -13.56 1.84 -11.03
CA ILE A 3 -12.10 1.83 -10.90
C ILE A 3 -11.53 1.24 -12.19
N LYS A 4 -10.74 2.03 -12.93
CA LYS A 4 -10.35 1.73 -14.33
C LYS A 4 -11.60 1.32 -15.15
N ASP A 5 -11.65 0.10 -15.66
CA ASP A 5 -12.76 -0.40 -16.49
C ASP A 5 -13.81 -1.20 -15.71
N THR A 6 -13.72 -1.26 -14.38
CA THR A 6 -14.61 -2.09 -13.55
C THR A 6 -15.62 -1.26 -12.77
N PHE A 7 -16.91 -1.56 -12.95
CA PHE A 7 -18.00 -0.99 -12.16
C PHE A 7 -18.16 -1.71 -10.81
N ILE A 8 -18.19 -0.93 -9.74
CA ILE A 8 -18.33 -1.41 -8.36
C ILE A 8 -19.63 -0.88 -7.76
N GLY A 9 -20.44 -1.81 -7.24
CA GLY A 9 -21.74 -1.53 -6.62
C GLY A 9 -22.73 -2.66 -6.86
N SER A 10 -23.95 -2.51 -6.32
CA SER A 10 -25.04 -3.48 -6.46
C SER A 10 -25.28 -3.89 -7.91
N GLY A 11 -25.49 -5.18 -8.15
CA GLY A 11 -25.73 -5.74 -9.49
C GLY A 11 -24.47 -6.05 -10.31
N ASN A 12 -23.27 -5.67 -9.83
CA ASN A 12 -22.00 -6.07 -10.43
C ASN A 12 -21.37 -7.21 -9.63
N ARG A 13 -20.42 -7.95 -10.24
CA ARG A 13 -19.61 -8.93 -9.50
C ARG A 13 -18.78 -8.23 -8.41
N PRO A 14 -18.43 -8.93 -7.32
CA PRO A 14 -17.50 -8.40 -6.33
C PRO A 14 -16.17 -7.98 -6.97
N PHE A 15 -15.63 -6.86 -6.50
CA PHE A 15 -14.29 -6.39 -6.83
C PHE A 15 -13.31 -6.86 -5.76
N ILE A 16 -12.38 -7.72 -6.12
CA ILE A 16 -11.49 -8.42 -5.19
C ILE A 16 -10.15 -7.67 -5.11
N ILE A 17 -9.81 -7.21 -3.92
CA ILE A 17 -8.54 -6.54 -3.62
C ILE A 17 -7.66 -7.49 -2.82
N ALA A 18 -6.52 -7.88 -3.38
CA ALA A 18 -5.48 -8.63 -2.69
C ALA A 18 -4.62 -7.66 -1.86
N GLU A 19 -4.82 -7.65 -0.54
CA GLU A 19 -4.03 -6.83 0.38
C GLU A 19 -2.71 -7.53 0.75
N VAL A 20 -1.59 -6.95 0.33
CA VAL A 20 -0.25 -7.42 0.72
C VAL A 20 0.12 -6.92 2.11
N ALA A 21 -0.30 -5.68 2.44
CA ALA A 21 0.15 -4.96 3.62
C ALA A 21 1.69 -5.01 3.71
N GLN A 22 2.24 -5.55 4.80
CA GLN A 22 3.68 -5.64 5.07
C GLN A 22 4.26 -7.02 4.78
N SER A 23 3.53 -7.92 4.12
CA SER A 23 3.99 -9.30 3.86
C SER A 23 5.26 -9.37 3.00
N HIS A 24 5.64 -8.28 2.33
CA HIS A 24 6.85 -8.17 1.52
C HIS A 24 8.15 -8.00 2.33
N GLU A 25 8.10 -7.78 3.66
CA GLU A 25 9.27 -7.69 4.53
C GLU A 25 10.36 -6.68 4.07
N GLY A 26 9.96 -5.61 3.38
CA GLY A 26 10.89 -4.63 2.79
C GLY A 26 11.61 -5.10 1.52
N SER A 27 11.27 -6.29 1.01
CA SER A 27 11.83 -6.83 -0.22
C SER A 27 11.00 -6.43 -1.44
N LEU A 28 11.61 -5.64 -2.33
CA LEU A 28 11.00 -5.28 -3.61
C LEU A 28 10.73 -6.53 -4.48
N GLY A 29 11.61 -7.53 -4.41
CA GLY A 29 11.43 -8.81 -5.10
C GLY A 29 10.18 -9.56 -4.62
N LEU A 30 9.95 -9.61 -3.31
CA LEU A 30 8.71 -10.21 -2.77
C LEU A 30 7.48 -9.42 -3.18
N ALA A 31 7.56 -8.08 -3.18
CA ALA A 31 6.45 -7.24 -3.64
C ALA A 31 6.08 -7.52 -5.11
N PHE A 32 7.05 -7.69 -6.01
CA PHE A 32 6.77 -8.13 -7.39
C PHE A 32 6.14 -9.53 -7.43
N SER A 33 6.65 -10.49 -6.66
CA SER A 33 6.06 -11.84 -6.60
C SER A 33 4.60 -11.83 -6.10
N PHE A 34 4.24 -10.94 -5.18
CA PHE A 34 2.85 -10.78 -4.76
C PHE A 34 1.96 -10.23 -5.88
N ILE A 35 2.47 -9.33 -6.73
CA ILE A 35 1.74 -8.84 -7.92
C ILE A 35 1.40 -10.02 -8.84
N ASP A 36 2.37 -10.90 -9.11
CA ASP A 36 2.15 -12.08 -9.95
C ASP A 36 1.09 -13.00 -9.36
N VAL A 37 1.25 -13.42 -8.11
CA VAL A 37 0.34 -14.36 -7.46
C VAL A 37 -1.07 -13.77 -7.34
N ALA A 38 -1.20 -12.48 -7.02
CA ALA A 38 -2.51 -11.82 -6.95
C ALA A 38 -3.24 -11.88 -8.30
N LYS A 39 -2.55 -11.61 -9.40
CA LYS A 39 -3.13 -11.70 -10.75
C LYS A 39 -3.47 -13.14 -11.11
N GLU A 40 -2.57 -14.09 -10.84
CA GLU A 40 -2.79 -15.53 -11.10
C GLU A 40 -4.00 -16.08 -10.33
N CYS A 41 -4.24 -15.62 -9.11
CA CYS A 41 -5.42 -15.95 -8.32
C CYS A 41 -6.70 -15.24 -8.80
N GLY A 42 -6.62 -14.34 -9.79
CA GLY A 42 -7.77 -13.63 -10.34
C GLY A 42 -8.23 -12.42 -9.52
N ALA A 43 -7.34 -11.80 -8.72
CA ALA A 43 -7.65 -10.54 -8.06
C ALA A 43 -7.78 -9.40 -9.09
N ASP A 44 -8.66 -8.44 -8.80
CA ASP A 44 -8.87 -7.26 -9.65
C ASP A 44 -7.86 -6.16 -9.35
N ALA A 45 -7.48 -6.06 -8.08
CA ALA A 45 -6.48 -5.12 -7.61
C ALA A 45 -5.51 -5.78 -6.65
N ILE A 46 -4.28 -5.29 -6.65
CA ILE A 46 -3.32 -5.50 -5.59
C ILE A 46 -3.19 -4.22 -4.79
N LYS A 47 -3.15 -4.36 -3.46
CA LYS A 47 -3.03 -3.23 -2.55
C LYS A 47 -1.85 -3.38 -1.61
N PHE A 48 -1.09 -2.31 -1.48
CA PHE A 48 -0.02 -2.15 -0.51
C PHE A 48 -0.40 -1.12 0.57
N GLN A 49 0.56 -0.82 1.44
CA GLN A 49 0.48 0.26 2.39
C GLN A 49 1.76 1.09 2.29
N THR A 50 1.61 2.38 2.02
CA THR A 50 2.74 3.29 1.84
C THR A 50 3.07 3.91 3.17
N HIS A 51 4.05 3.30 3.83
CA HIS A 51 4.63 3.80 5.06
C HIS A 51 5.90 4.58 4.76
N ILE A 52 6.04 5.74 5.40
CA ILE A 52 7.27 6.54 5.38
C ILE A 52 7.61 6.83 6.83
N ALA A 53 8.59 6.11 7.38
CA ALA A 53 8.81 6.05 8.82
C ALA A 53 9.01 7.44 9.46
N SER A 54 9.68 8.36 8.75
CA SER A 54 9.91 9.74 9.21
C SER A 54 8.66 10.62 9.22
N GLU A 55 7.62 10.24 8.49
CA GLU A 55 6.41 11.06 8.29
C GLU A 55 5.23 10.60 9.15
N GLU A 56 5.28 9.37 9.68
CA GLU A 56 4.16 8.76 10.42
C GLU A 56 4.54 8.24 11.82
N SER A 57 5.84 8.22 12.13
CA SER A 57 6.37 7.64 13.37
C SER A 57 7.54 8.46 13.89
N THR A 58 7.97 8.15 15.12
CA THR A 58 9.17 8.77 15.72
C THR A 58 10.07 7.67 16.30
N PRO A 59 11.39 7.89 16.43
CA PRO A 59 12.29 6.91 17.03
C PRO A 59 11.91 6.48 18.46
N ALA A 60 11.21 7.34 19.19
CA ALA A 60 10.74 7.07 20.55
C ALA A 60 9.38 6.35 20.59
N GLU A 61 8.72 6.14 19.45
CA GLU A 61 7.39 5.53 19.43
C GLU A 61 7.48 4.05 19.87
N PRO A 62 6.75 3.66 20.93
CA PRO A 62 6.79 2.29 21.41
C PRO A 62 6.01 1.37 20.46
N TRP A 63 6.35 0.08 20.53
CA TRP A 63 5.51 -0.96 19.94
C TRP A 63 4.14 -0.99 20.61
N ARG A 64 3.05 -0.94 19.83
CA ARG A 64 1.71 -1.27 20.33
C ARG A 64 1.61 -2.77 20.65
N VAL A 65 2.10 -3.59 19.72
CA VAL A 65 2.32 -5.03 19.86
C VAL A 65 3.69 -5.33 19.24
N ARG A 66 4.60 -5.92 20.02
CA ARG A 66 5.93 -6.27 19.53
C ARG A 66 5.89 -7.64 18.85
N PHE A 67 5.74 -7.64 17.53
CA PHE A 67 5.75 -8.86 16.72
C PHE A 67 7.09 -9.09 16.00
N SER A 68 7.81 -8.01 15.65
CA SER A 68 9.10 -8.16 15.00
C SER A 68 10.14 -8.74 15.96
N ARG A 69 10.86 -9.75 15.46
CA ARG A 69 11.99 -10.37 16.16
C ARG A 69 13.35 -9.81 15.69
N GLN A 70 13.38 -9.11 14.56
CA GLN A 70 14.60 -8.60 13.94
C GLN A 70 14.82 -7.10 14.20
N ASP A 71 13.74 -6.34 14.38
CA ASP A 71 13.82 -4.89 14.55
C ASP A 71 13.87 -4.52 16.04
N ALA A 72 14.79 -3.61 16.38
CA ALA A 72 14.98 -3.15 17.76
C ALA A 72 13.83 -2.25 18.20
N SER A 73 13.40 -1.33 17.33
CA SER A 73 12.28 -0.42 17.56
C SER A 73 11.20 -0.52 16.46
N ARG A 74 10.02 0.06 16.73
CA ARG A 74 8.94 0.16 15.74
C ARG A 74 9.37 1.04 14.55
N TYR A 75 10.16 2.07 14.82
CA TYR A 75 10.71 2.93 13.78
C TYR A 75 11.65 2.16 12.85
N ASP A 76 12.54 1.32 13.40
CA ASP A 76 13.45 0.49 12.59
C ASP A 76 12.68 -0.47 11.68
N TYR A 77 11.57 -1.02 12.19
CA TYR A 77 10.66 -1.82 11.38
C TYR A 77 10.11 -1.01 10.21
N TRP A 78 9.51 0.15 10.45
CA TRP A 78 9.00 0.97 9.33
C TRP A 78 10.09 1.38 8.34
N LYS A 79 11.30 1.68 8.84
CA LYS A 79 12.45 1.98 7.99
C LYS A 79 12.90 0.81 7.11
N ARG A 80 12.79 -0.42 7.60
CA ARG A 80 13.06 -1.61 6.78
C ARG A 80 11.94 -1.87 5.79
N MET A 81 10.70 -1.55 6.15
CA MET A 81 9.51 -1.84 5.34
C MET A 81 9.22 -0.79 4.26
N GLU A 82 9.69 0.44 4.41
CA GLU A 82 9.41 1.53 3.46
C GLU A 82 10.10 1.30 2.11
N PHE A 83 9.45 1.75 1.04
CA PHE A 83 10.03 1.84 -0.29
C PHE A 83 10.22 3.32 -0.67
N THR A 84 11.23 3.58 -1.48
CA THR A 84 11.44 4.88 -2.13
C THR A 84 10.34 5.16 -3.16
N LEU A 85 10.17 6.43 -3.54
CA LEU A 85 9.23 6.83 -4.58
C LEU A 85 9.46 6.09 -5.91
N ASP A 86 10.72 5.98 -6.34
CA ASP A 86 11.09 5.27 -7.58
C ASP A 86 10.67 3.79 -7.51
N GLN A 87 10.86 3.14 -6.37
CA GLN A 87 10.43 1.75 -6.17
C GLN A 87 8.90 1.60 -6.22
N TRP A 88 8.15 2.58 -5.71
CA TRP A 88 6.69 2.58 -5.87
C TRP A 88 6.26 2.76 -7.33
N HIS A 89 6.96 3.61 -8.10
CA HIS A 89 6.77 3.71 -9.55
C HIS A 89 7.04 2.39 -10.26
N GLU A 90 8.14 1.69 -9.91
CA GLU A 90 8.45 0.37 -10.45
C GLU A 90 7.33 -0.65 -10.16
N LEU A 91 6.81 -0.69 -8.93
CA LEU A 91 5.69 -1.56 -8.55
C LEU A 91 4.42 -1.25 -9.33
N LYS A 92 4.11 0.05 -9.52
CA LYS A 92 2.96 0.49 -10.31
C LYS A 92 3.08 0.06 -11.77
N VAL A 93 4.23 0.32 -12.40
CA VAL A 93 4.50 -0.06 -13.80
C VAL A 93 4.41 -1.57 -13.95
N TYR A 94 4.95 -2.33 -12.99
CA TYR A 94 4.87 -3.77 -13.02
C TYR A 94 3.43 -4.26 -12.90
N ALA A 95 2.66 -3.77 -11.92
CA ALA A 95 1.25 -4.11 -11.77
C ALA A 95 0.42 -3.81 -13.03
N ASP A 96 0.65 -2.66 -13.68
CA ASP A 96 0.00 -2.34 -14.96
C ASP A 96 0.39 -3.33 -16.07
N SER A 97 1.67 -3.73 -16.15
CA SER A 97 2.13 -4.73 -17.12
C SER A 97 1.52 -6.13 -16.91
N ARG A 98 1.08 -6.41 -15.68
CA ARG A 98 0.38 -7.65 -15.30
C ARG A 98 -1.14 -7.50 -15.38
N ASP A 99 -1.64 -6.35 -15.83
CA ASP A 99 -3.07 -6.07 -15.96
C ASP A 99 -3.82 -6.25 -14.62
N ILE A 100 -3.23 -5.76 -13.52
CA ILE A 100 -3.87 -5.71 -12.20
C ILE A 100 -3.89 -4.27 -11.70
N VAL A 101 -4.99 -3.84 -11.08
CA VAL A 101 -5.09 -2.48 -10.55
C VAL A 101 -4.14 -2.32 -9.37
N PHE A 102 -3.20 -1.39 -9.45
CA PHE A 102 -2.36 -1.01 -8.33
C PHE A 102 -3.09 -0.05 -7.39
N LEU A 103 -3.10 -0.36 -6.10
CA LEU A 103 -3.60 0.50 -5.04
C LEU A 103 -2.60 0.51 -3.87
N SER A 104 -2.69 1.53 -3.03
CA SER A 104 -2.01 1.59 -1.74
C SER A 104 -2.80 2.44 -0.75
N SER A 105 -2.52 2.28 0.54
CA SER A 105 -3.06 3.15 1.59
C SER A 105 -1.96 4.12 2.07
N PRO A 106 -2.15 5.45 2.00
CA PRO A 106 -1.22 6.40 2.60
C PRO A 106 -1.44 6.49 4.12
N PHE A 107 -0.34 6.67 4.85
CA PHE A 107 -0.33 6.89 6.31
C PHE A 107 0.30 8.24 6.70
N SER A 108 0.60 9.08 5.71
CA SER A 108 1.11 10.44 5.90
C SER A 108 0.75 11.32 4.70
N VAL A 109 0.86 12.64 4.86
CA VAL A 109 0.64 13.60 3.76
C VAL A 109 1.63 13.37 2.62
N GLN A 110 2.89 13.08 2.92
CA GLN A 110 3.90 12.77 1.91
C GLN A 110 3.54 11.51 1.12
N ALA A 111 3.00 10.48 1.79
CA ALA A 111 2.51 9.28 1.13
C ALA A 111 1.32 9.57 0.21
N CYS A 112 0.41 10.49 0.59
CA CYS A 112 -0.65 10.95 -0.31
C CYS A 112 -0.06 11.59 -1.57
N GLN A 113 0.88 12.51 -1.44
CA GLN A 113 1.51 13.18 -2.58
C GLN A 113 2.19 12.19 -3.54
N TRP A 114 2.94 11.22 -2.99
CA TRP A 114 3.58 10.18 -3.80
C TRP A 114 2.56 9.32 -4.54
N LEU A 115 1.49 8.88 -3.87
CA LEU A 115 0.47 8.03 -4.49
C LEU A 115 -0.39 8.77 -5.53
N GLU A 116 -0.54 10.08 -5.39
CA GLU A 116 -1.11 10.94 -6.43
C GLU A 116 -0.20 11.00 -7.66
N GLU A 117 1.11 11.22 -7.46
CA GLU A 117 2.11 11.22 -8.53
C GLU A 117 2.19 9.88 -9.28
N ILE A 118 2.11 8.76 -8.54
CA ILE A 118 2.07 7.39 -9.09
C ILE A 118 0.80 7.14 -9.93
N GLY A 119 -0.23 7.97 -9.79
CA GLY A 119 -1.45 7.90 -10.59
C GLY A 119 -2.38 6.76 -10.16
N MET A 120 -2.62 6.62 -8.86
CA MET A 120 -3.59 5.64 -8.35
C MET A 120 -5.03 5.96 -8.80
N PRO A 121 -5.80 4.97 -9.26
CA PRO A 121 -7.16 5.21 -9.76
C PRO A 121 -8.23 5.32 -8.67
N ALA A 122 -7.90 4.98 -7.41
CA ALA A 122 -8.80 5.07 -6.27
C ALA A 122 -8.01 5.09 -4.96
N TRP A 123 -8.56 5.71 -3.93
CA TRP A 123 -7.93 5.83 -2.62
C TRP A 123 -8.50 4.82 -1.63
N LYS A 124 -7.61 4.17 -0.86
CA LYS A 124 -7.99 3.43 0.35
C LYS A 124 -7.45 4.16 1.57
N ILE A 125 -8.34 4.77 2.34
CA ILE A 125 -8.00 5.32 3.65
C ILE A 125 -8.04 4.20 4.70
N ALA A 126 -6.95 4.03 5.46
CA ALA A 126 -6.89 3.07 6.54
C ALA A 126 -7.83 3.47 7.68
N SER A 127 -8.38 2.49 8.42
CA SER A 127 -9.33 2.79 9.51
C SER A 127 -8.72 3.64 10.63
N GLY A 128 -7.39 3.57 10.82
CA GLY A 128 -6.66 4.44 11.75
C GLY A 128 -6.65 5.92 11.34
N GLU A 129 -6.82 6.19 10.04
CA GLU A 129 -6.69 7.53 9.46
C GLU A 129 -8.03 8.21 9.18
N VAL A 130 -9.16 7.59 9.51
CA VAL A 130 -10.52 8.13 9.19
C VAL A 130 -10.86 9.43 9.94
N HIS A 131 -10.09 9.78 10.97
CA HIS A 131 -10.20 11.06 11.68
C HIS A 131 -9.00 11.99 11.39
N ASN A 132 -8.07 11.57 10.54
CA ASN A 132 -6.90 12.35 10.18
C ASN A 132 -7.28 13.36 9.08
N THR A 133 -7.62 14.58 9.48
CA THR A 133 -8.07 15.62 8.56
C THR A 133 -7.01 16.01 7.53
N GLN A 134 -5.71 15.87 7.86
CA GLN A 134 -4.63 16.20 6.92
C GLN A 134 -4.55 15.19 5.76
N VAL A 135 -4.91 13.93 6.01
CA VAL A 135 -4.93 12.88 4.98
C VAL A 135 -6.24 12.91 4.17
N LEU A 136 -7.31 13.49 4.72
CA LEU A 136 -8.66 13.48 4.13
C LEU A 136 -9.04 14.74 3.33
N GLN A 137 -8.24 15.80 3.40
CA GLN A 137 -8.48 17.07 2.71
C GLN A 137 -7.89 17.06 1.30
#